data_AF-A0A4Q2RKN8-F1
#
_entry.id   AF-A0A4Q2RKN8-F1
#
_cell.length_a   1.000
_cell.length_b   1.000
_cell.length_c   1.000
_cell.angle_alpha   90.00
_cell.angle_beta   90.00
_cell.angle_gamma   90.00
#
_symmetry.space_group_name_H-M   'P 1'
#
loop_
_entity.id
_entity.type
_entity.pdbx_description
1 polymer ?
#
loop_
_entity_poly.entity_id
_entity_poly.type
_entity_poly.pdbx_seq_one_letter_code
_entity_poly.pdbx_strand_id
1 'polypeptide(L)'
;MEIIALVFSGLAIVVAIAGTVLSNRRSSEALELSKRAEASAVWSPVQDAVQRLIGFDPSREPVGERLANLRIAGIALADDLGWEGLDPWLKAERALGSAYAQQAMNDSSPDDTPERRLDVTQPYWTWADVLGHNLRRFRKEGYKIDEMDSLRTHALGEVRNIHEKHGWPLPPTTLPGVQALGD
;
A
#
# COMPACT_ATOMS: atom_id res chain seq x y z
N MET A 1 -29.69 -63.37 1.82
CA MET A 1 -28.56 -62.60 2.39
C MET A 1 -27.83 -61.75 1.33
N GLU A 2 -27.65 -62.23 0.10
CA GLU A 2 -26.93 -61.48 -0.96
C GLU A 2 -27.54 -60.13 -1.34
N ILE A 3 -28.87 -60.02 -1.45
CA ILE A 3 -29.55 -58.77 -1.84
C ILE A 3 -29.31 -57.66 -0.80
N ILE A 4 -29.28 -58.02 0.49
CA ILE A 4 -29.02 -57.09 1.59
C ILE A 4 -27.58 -56.56 1.50
N ALA A 5 -26.61 -57.44 1.25
CA ALA A 5 -25.21 -57.05 1.09
C ALA A 5 -24.99 -56.11 -0.11
N LEU A 6 -25.69 -56.35 -1.23
CA LEU A 6 -25.62 -55.51 -2.42
C LEU A 6 -26.13 -54.08 -2.16
N VAL A 7 -27.25 -53.96 -1.43
CA VAL A 7 -27.86 -52.67 -1.06
C VAL A 7 -26.94 -51.89 -0.11
N PHE A 8 -26.35 -52.56 0.90
CA PHE A 8 -25.40 -51.92 1.81
C PHE A 8 -24.12 -51.46 1.09
N SER A 9 -23.60 -52.25 0.15
CA SER A 9 -22.44 -51.87 -0.67
C SER A 9 -22.75 -50.65 -1.56
N GLY A 10 -23.90 -50.64 -2.23
CA GLY A 10 -24.31 -49.52 -3.06
C GLY A 10 -24.49 -48.23 -2.26
N LEU A 11 -25.10 -48.31 -1.08
CA LEU A 11 -25.29 -47.17 -0.19
C LEU A 11 -23.95 -46.63 0.33
N ALA A 12 -23.02 -47.52 0.70
CA ALA A 12 -21.68 -47.13 1.14
C ALA A 12 -20.89 -46.39 0.06
N ILE A 13 -21.00 -46.82 -1.20
CA ILE A 13 -20.35 -46.15 -2.34
C ILE A 13 -20.94 -44.74 -2.54
N VAL A 14 -22.26 -44.59 -2.49
CA VAL A 14 -22.93 -43.29 -2.64
C VAL A 14 -22.50 -42.33 -1.52
N VAL A 15 -22.46 -42.81 -0.27
CA VAL A 15 -22.00 -42.01 0.88
C VAL A 15 -20.53 -41.61 0.74
N ALA A 16 -19.67 -42.52 0.27
CA ALA A 16 -18.25 -42.25 0.06
C ALA A 16 -18.02 -41.20 -1.06
N ILE A 17 -18.74 -41.31 -2.18
CA ILE A 17 -18.68 -40.35 -3.28
C ILE A 17 -19.19 -38.99 -2.82
N ALA A 18 -20.35 -38.94 -2.16
CA ALA A 18 -20.92 -37.70 -1.64
C ALA A 18 -20.00 -37.02 -0.60
N GLY A 19 -19.41 -37.79 0.30
CA GLY A 19 -18.45 -37.30 1.30
C GLY A 19 -17.19 -36.72 0.66
N THR A 20 -16.65 -37.38 -0.37
CA THR A 20 -15.47 -36.91 -1.11
C THR A 20 -15.76 -35.61 -1.87
N VAL A 21 -16.90 -35.51 -2.54
CA VAL A 21 -17.31 -34.30 -3.27
C VAL A 21 -17.52 -33.12 -2.32
N LEU A 22 -18.20 -33.34 -1.19
CA LEU A 22 -18.44 -32.29 -0.19
C LEU A 22 -17.13 -31.83 0.47
N SER A 23 -16.22 -32.76 0.75
CA SER A 23 -14.90 -32.47 1.32
C SER A 23 -14.02 -31.68 0.33
N ASN A 24 -13.99 -32.07 -0.94
CA ASN A 24 -13.25 -31.34 -1.98
C ASN A 24 -13.80 -29.92 -2.16
N ARG A 25 -15.12 -29.76 -2.16
CA ARG A 25 -15.75 -28.44 -2.28
C ARG A 25 -15.42 -27.53 -1.08
N ARG A 26 -15.50 -28.05 0.14
CA ARG A 26 -15.10 -27.29 1.33
C ARG A 26 -13.62 -26.95 1.34
N SER A 27 -12.77 -27.87 0.89
CA SER A 27 -11.32 -27.65 0.79
C SER A 27 -10.98 -26.59 -0.25
N SER A 28 -11.65 -26.58 -1.41
CA SER A 28 -11.47 -25.53 -2.41
C SER A 28 -11.98 -24.17 -1.93
N GLU A 29 -13.15 -24.13 -1.27
CA GLU A 29 -13.70 -22.89 -0.69
C GLU A 29 -12.78 -22.34 0.41
N ALA A 30 -12.27 -23.22 1.29
CA ALA A 30 -11.30 -22.84 2.32
C ALA A 30 -9.97 -22.35 1.73
N LEU A 31 -9.49 -22.99 0.65
CA LEU A 31 -8.28 -22.57 -0.05
C LEU A 31 -8.46 -21.21 -0.75
N GLU A 32 -9.61 -20.97 -1.37
CA GLU A 32 -9.91 -19.65 -1.94
C GLU A 32 -10.03 -18.56 -0.86
N LEU A 33 -10.70 -18.85 0.25
CA LEU A 33 -10.78 -17.94 1.39
C LEU A 33 -9.39 -17.67 1.98
N SER A 34 -8.55 -18.70 2.09
CA SER A 34 -7.16 -18.58 2.53
C SER A 34 -6.35 -17.70 1.60
N LYS A 35 -6.41 -17.93 0.28
CA LYS A 35 -5.71 -17.11 -0.73
C LYS A 35 -6.18 -15.66 -0.72
N ARG A 36 -7.48 -15.42 -0.55
CA ARG A 36 -8.03 -14.06 -0.41
C ARG A 36 -7.60 -13.39 0.89
N ALA A 37 -7.55 -14.14 1.99
CA ALA A 37 -7.10 -13.65 3.30
C ALA A 37 -5.60 -13.31 3.27
N GLU A 38 -4.78 -14.18 2.69
CA GLU A 38 -3.34 -13.96 2.48
C GLU A 38 -3.09 -12.74 1.59
N ALA A 39 -3.77 -12.67 0.44
CA ALA A 39 -3.71 -11.50 -0.42
C ALA A 39 -4.13 -10.24 0.33
N SER A 40 -5.22 -10.27 1.11
CA SER A 40 -5.66 -9.10 1.87
C SER A 40 -4.67 -8.71 2.98
N ALA A 41 -4.03 -9.69 3.63
CA ALA A 41 -3.09 -9.46 4.73
C ALA A 41 -1.86 -8.68 4.29
N VAL A 42 -1.35 -8.96 3.08
CA VAL A 42 -0.19 -8.25 2.50
C VAL A 42 -0.47 -6.74 2.33
N TRP A 43 -1.69 -6.34 2.00
CA TRP A 43 -2.03 -4.93 1.78
C TRP A 43 -2.45 -4.16 3.05
N SER A 44 -2.90 -4.85 4.10
CA SER A 44 -3.47 -4.18 5.29
C SER A 44 -2.49 -3.21 5.96
N PRO A 45 -1.21 -3.56 6.24
CA PRO A 45 -0.29 -2.64 6.90
C PRO A 45 -0.07 -1.32 6.16
N VAL A 46 0.04 -1.37 4.82
CA VAL A 46 0.24 -0.14 4.03
C VAL A 46 -1.03 0.72 4.01
N GLN A 47 -2.21 0.10 3.95
CA GLN A 47 -3.48 0.82 3.97
C GLN A 47 -3.68 1.50 5.32
N ASP A 48 -3.42 0.80 6.42
CA ASP A 48 -3.50 1.36 7.77
C ASP A 48 -2.50 2.51 7.95
N ALA A 49 -1.28 2.37 7.43
CA ALA A 49 -0.29 3.44 7.47
C ALA A 49 -0.75 4.68 6.70
N VAL A 50 -1.33 4.53 5.51
CA VAL A 50 -1.87 5.65 4.72
C VAL A 50 -3.06 6.31 5.40
N GLN A 51 -3.98 5.53 5.98
CA GLN A 51 -5.16 6.08 6.67
C GLN A 51 -4.78 6.98 7.85
N ARG A 52 -3.66 6.70 8.53
CA ARG A 52 -3.13 7.54 9.62
C ARG A 52 -2.56 8.89 9.15
N LEU A 53 -2.39 9.08 7.84
CA LEU A 53 -1.92 10.34 7.24
C LEU A 53 -3.11 11.24 6.85
N ILE A 54 -4.28 10.65 6.59
CA ILE A 54 -5.48 11.38 6.19
C ILE A 54 -6.04 12.12 7.42
N GLY A 55 -6.18 13.44 7.30
CA GLY A 55 -6.64 14.31 8.39
C GLY A 55 -5.57 14.64 9.44
N PHE A 56 -4.32 14.20 9.26
CA PHE A 56 -3.20 14.51 10.13
C PHE A 56 -2.59 15.88 9.81
N ASP A 57 -2.37 16.73 10.82
CA ASP A 57 -1.76 18.05 10.65
C ASP A 57 -0.25 18.02 10.96
N PRO A 58 0.63 18.01 9.93
CA PRO A 58 2.07 17.97 10.13
C PRO A 58 2.63 19.24 10.78
N SER A 59 1.90 20.35 10.79
CA SER A 59 2.34 21.60 11.43
C SER A 59 2.18 21.60 12.95
N ARG A 60 1.39 20.68 13.49
CA ARG A 60 1.07 20.60 14.93
C ARG A 60 1.46 19.28 15.58
N GLU A 61 1.62 18.24 14.79
CA GLU A 61 1.93 16.91 15.28
C GLU A 61 3.22 16.36 14.64
N PRO A 62 3.97 15.49 15.34
CA PRO A 62 5.19 14.91 14.81
C PRO A 62 4.91 13.96 13.64
N VAL A 63 5.23 14.41 12.42
CA VAL A 63 5.00 13.65 11.18
C VAL A 63 5.96 12.47 11.00
N GLY A 64 7.14 12.52 11.64
CA GLY A 64 8.22 11.56 11.44
C GLY A 64 7.84 10.11 11.70
N GLU A 65 7.10 9.83 12.78
CA GLU A 65 6.66 8.47 13.10
C GLU A 65 5.70 7.92 12.04
N ARG A 66 4.81 8.76 11.53
CA ARG A 66 3.82 8.34 10.53
C ARG A 66 4.45 8.05 9.18
N LEU A 67 5.39 8.88 8.74
CA LEU A 67 6.17 8.62 7.53
C LEU A 67 7.07 7.39 7.69
N ALA A 68 7.62 7.14 8.88
CA ALA A 68 8.37 5.92 9.17
C ALA A 68 7.48 4.67 9.09
N ASN A 69 6.26 4.72 9.64
CA ASN A 69 5.29 3.63 9.54
C ASN A 69 4.90 3.35 8.08
N LEU A 70 4.65 4.39 7.28
CA LEU A 70 4.43 4.24 5.84
C LEU A 70 5.64 3.61 5.15
N ARG A 71 6.86 4.02 5.51
CA ARG A 71 8.09 3.44 4.96
C ARG A 71 8.19 1.96 5.24
N ILE A 72 8.04 1.55 6.50
CA ILE A 72 8.15 0.15 6.93
C ILE A 72 7.10 -0.70 6.21
N ALA A 73 5.83 -0.26 6.23
CA ALA A 73 4.75 -0.98 5.57
C ALA A 73 4.91 -1.05 4.04
N GLY A 74 5.41 0.01 3.42
CA GLY A 74 5.68 0.03 1.98
C GLY A 74 6.81 -0.90 1.56
N ILE A 75 7.88 -1.02 2.36
CA ILE A 75 8.96 -1.98 2.09
C ILE A 75 8.43 -3.41 2.21
N ALA A 76 7.74 -3.72 3.31
CA ALA A 76 7.16 -5.05 3.51
C ALA A 76 6.23 -5.45 2.35
N LEU A 77 5.38 -4.52 1.90
CA LEU A 77 4.53 -4.75 0.73
C LEU A 77 5.33 -5.05 -0.54
N ALA A 78 6.39 -4.28 -0.80
CA ALA A 78 7.22 -4.46 -1.98
C ALA A 78 7.97 -5.81 -1.96
N ASP A 79 8.49 -6.19 -0.79
CA ASP A 79 9.16 -7.47 -0.59
C ASP A 79 8.19 -8.65 -0.76
N ASP A 80 6.99 -8.56 -0.18
CA ASP A 80 5.97 -9.62 -0.25
C ASP A 80 5.40 -9.80 -1.67
N LEU A 81 5.23 -8.71 -2.44
CA LEU A 81 4.69 -8.78 -3.79
C LEU A 81 5.75 -9.07 -4.87
N GLY A 82 6.99 -8.61 -4.67
CA GLY A 82 8.07 -8.76 -5.66
C GLY A 82 7.81 -8.04 -6.99
N TRP A 83 6.94 -7.03 -7.00
CA TRP A 83 6.57 -6.30 -8.23
C TRP A 83 7.66 -5.32 -8.61
N GLU A 84 8.20 -5.45 -9.83
CA GLU A 84 9.20 -4.55 -10.36
C GLU A 84 8.65 -3.11 -10.42
N GLY A 85 9.42 -2.14 -9.92
CA GLY A 85 9.04 -0.73 -9.86
C GLY A 85 8.20 -0.32 -8.66
N LEU A 86 7.66 -1.27 -7.86
CA LEU A 86 6.83 -0.96 -6.69
C LEU A 86 7.61 -0.22 -5.60
N ASP A 87 8.75 -0.76 -5.14
CA ASP A 87 9.58 -0.06 -4.14
C ASP A 87 10.11 1.29 -4.65
N PRO A 88 10.65 1.41 -5.88
CA PRO A 88 11.04 2.70 -6.44
C PRO A 88 9.90 3.73 -6.47
N TRP A 89 8.68 3.33 -6.84
CA TRP A 89 7.50 4.22 -6.79
C TRP A 89 7.14 4.60 -5.36
N LEU A 90 7.04 3.64 -4.44
CA LEU A 90 6.75 3.91 -3.02
C LEU A 90 7.83 4.79 -2.38
N LYS A 91 9.09 4.66 -2.78
CA LYS A 91 10.17 5.57 -2.38
C LYS A 91 9.93 6.99 -2.87
N ALA A 92 9.51 7.17 -4.13
CA ALA A 92 9.16 8.49 -4.65
C ALA A 92 7.95 9.09 -3.92
N GLU A 93 6.91 8.31 -3.64
CA GLU A 93 5.75 8.75 -2.86
C GLU A 93 6.11 9.18 -1.43
N ARG A 94 7.02 8.45 -0.77
CA ARG A 94 7.54 8.83 0.56
C ARG A 94 8.30 10.16 0.51
N ALA A 95 9.07 10.41 -0.54
CA ALA A 95 9.73 11.69 -0.75
C ALA A 95 8.72 12.82 -0.97
N LEU A 96 7.68 12.58 -1.78
CA LEU A 96 6.59 13.52 -2.01
C LEU A 96 5.82 13.87 -0.73
N GLY A 97 5.43 12.86 0.05
CA GLY A 97 4.78 13.07 1.35
C GLY A 97 5.65 13.87 2.32
N SER A 98 6.97 13.64 2.31
CA SER A 98 7.91 14.42 3.13
C SER A 98 7.99 15.87 2.67
N ALA A 99 8.00 16.13 1.35
CA ALA A 99 8.02 17.48 0.80
C ALA A 99 6.74 18.25 1.13
N TYR A 100 5.56 17.63 1.00
CA TYR A 100 4.30 18.27 1.41
C TYR A 100 4.21 18.49 2.92
N ALA A 101 4.70 17.55 3.74
CA ALA A 101 4.75 17.75 5.18
C ALA A 101 5.65 18.93 5.55
N GLN A 102 6.83 19.04 4.93
CA GLN A 102 7.74 20.16 5.11
C GLN A 102 7.12 21.48 4.65
N GLN A 103 6.39 21.48 3.53
CA GLN A 103 5.63 22.64 3.07
C GLN A 103 4.59 23.08 4.11
N ALA A 104 3.75 22.17 4.58
CA ALA A 104 2.74 22.50 5.59
C ALA A 104 3.38 22.98 6.90
N MET A 105 4.50 22.39 7.35
CA MET A 105 5.22 22.87 8.53
C MET A 105 5.81 24.28 8.34
N ASN A 106 6.30 24.62 7.15
CA ASN A 106 6.95 25.90 6.87
C ASN A 106 5.95 27.03 6.56
N ASP A 107 4.82 26.70 5.94
CA ASP A 107 3.80 27.66 5.52
C ASP A 107 2.78 27.97 6.64
N SER A 108 2.79 27.19 7.72
CA SER A 108 1.93 27.36 8.90
C SER A 108 2.50 28.36 9.91
N SER A 109 1.59 29.11 10.54
CA SER A 109 1.84 29.98 11.69
C SER A 109 1.02 29.52 12.91
N PRO A 110 1.53 29.69 14.16
CA PRO A 110 0.75 29.43 15.37
C PRO A 110 -0.59 30.19 15.43
N ASP A 111 -0.63 31.39 14.83
CA ASP A 111 -1.77 32.31 14.82
C ASP A 111 -2.72 32.11 13.64
N ASP A 112 -2.50 31.09 12.81
CA ASP A 112 -3.34 30.83 11.63
C ASP A 112 -4.79 30.55 12.01
N THR A 113 -5.71 31.09 11.23
CA THR A 113 -7.13 30.74 11.32
C THR A 113 -7.34 29.27 10.95
N PRO A 114 -8.43 28.63 11.41
CA PRO A 114 -8.76 27.27 11.00
C PRO A 114 -8.75 27.07 9.48
N GLU A 115 -9.27 28.02 8.71
CA GLU A 115 -9.35 27.97 7.25
C GLU A 115 -7.96 28.01 6.62
N ARG A 116 -7.09 28.91 7.10
CA ARG A 116 -5.72 28.99 6.61
C ARG A 116 -4.95 27.69 6.89
N ARG A 117 -5.17 27.07 8.05
CA ARG A 117 -4.55 25.77 8.39
C ARG A 117 -5.02 24.65 7.47
N LEU A 118 -6.30 24.64 7.10
CA LEU A 118 -6.80 23.68 6.12
C LEU A 118 -6.12 23.89 4.78
N ASP A 119 -6.02 25.14 4.30
CA ASP A 119 -5.40 25.46 3.01
C ASP A 119 -3.94 25.01 2.91
N VAL A 120 -3.13 25.23 3.96
CA VAL A 120 -1.70 24.83 3.96
C VAL A 120 -1.51 23.33 4.10
N THR A 121 -2.43 22.63 4.79
CA THR A 121 -2.36 21.18 5.00
C THR A 121 -2.99 20.39 3.86
N GLN A 122 -3.92 20.98 3.12
CA GLN A 122 -4.69 20.32 2.07
C GLN A 122 -3.84 19.55 1.05
N PRO A 123 -2.70 20.06 0.54
CA PRO A 123 -1.86 19.31 -0.40
C PRO A 123 -1.37 17.97 0.18
N TYR A 124 -1.00 17.95 1.46
CA TYR A 124 -0.56 16.74 2.15
C TYR A 124 -1.69 15.71 2.28
N TRP A 125 -2.91 16.15 2.63
CA TRP A 125 -4.06 15.25 2.70
C TRP A 125 -4.48 14.71 1.34
N THR A 126 -4.49 15.56 0.32
CA THR A 126 -4.79 15.14 -1.05
C THR A 126 -3.78 14.11 -1.54
N TRP A 127 -2.48 14.31 -1.28
CA TRP A 127 -1.46 13.31 -1.56
C TRP A 127 -1.75 11.97 -0.87
N ALA A 128 -2.02 11.98 0.44
CA ALA A 128 -2.30 10.76 1.19
C ALA A 128 -3.54 10.02 0.66
N ASP A 129 -4.60 10.74 0.30
CA ASP A 129 -5.79 10.15 -0.29
C ASP A 129 -5.53 9.53 -1.68
N VAL A 130 -4.78 10.22 -2.54
CA VAL A 130 -4.40 9.72 -3.87
C VAL A 130 -3.52 8.46 -3.75
N LEU A 131 -2.54 8.46 -2.83
CA LEU A 131 -1.73 7.29 -2.54
C LEU A 131 -2.60 6.10 -2.10
N GLY A 132 -3.55 6.34 -1.19
CA GLY A 132 -4.49 5.33 -0.73
C GLY A 132 -5.35 4.76 -1.86
N HIS A 133 -5.84 5.62 -2.76
CA HIS A 133 -6.58 5.22 -3.95
C HIS A 133 -5.73 4.37 -4.91
N ASN A 134 -4.50 4.79 -5.21
CA ASN A 134 -3.60 4.05 -6.10
C ASN A 134 -3.28 2.66 -5.53
N LEU A 135 -2.98 2.55 -4.23
CA LEU A 135 -2.74 1.26 -3.58
C LEU A 135 -3.99 0.35 -3.61
N ARG A 136 -5.18 0.91 -3.37
CA ARG A 136 -6.44 0.15 -3.49
C ARG A 136 -6.70 -0.31 -4.91
N ARG A 137 -6.35 0.52 -5.89
CA ARG A 137 -6.46 0.20 -7.32
C ARG A 137 -5.52 -0.94 -7.69
N PHE A 138 -4.25 -0.88 -7.29
CA PHE A 138 -3.29 -1.97 -7.51
C PHE A 138 -3.70 -3.28 -6.84
N ARG A 139 -4.24 -3.22 -5.62
CA ARG A 139 -4.81 -4.41 -4.97
C ARG A 139 -5.94 -5.05 -5.79
N LYS A 140 -6.76 -4.24 -6.44
CA LYS A 140 -7.93 -4.71 -7.20
C LYS A 140 -7.58 -5.16 -8.62
N GLU A 141 -6.73 -4.40 -9.30
CA GLU A 141 -6.45 -4.55 -10.74
C GLU A 141 -5.16 -5.34 -11.00
N GLY A 142 -4.28 -5.49 -10.01
CA GLY A 142 -3.01 -6.19 -10.14
C GLY A 142 -1.87 -5.31 -10.65
N TYR A 143 -0.77 -5.97 -11.03
CA TYR A 143 0.48 -5.34 -11.44
C TYR A 143 0.38 -4.70 -12.84
N LYS A 144 0.85 -3.46 -12.95
CA LYS A 144 0.90 -2.70 -14.20
C LYS A 144 2.18 -1.84 -14.23
N ILE A 145 3.21 -2.35 -14.90
CA ILE A 145 4.54 -1.73 -14.90
C ILE A 145 4.54 -0.28 -15.45
N ASP A 146 3.81 -0.04 -16.55
CA ASP A 146 3.74 1.29 -17.17
C ASP A 146 3.05 2.32 -16.25
N GLU A 147 2.03 1.89 -15.49
CA GLU A 147 1.36 2.76 -14.51
C GLU A 147 2.33 3.09 -13.35
N MET A 148 3.15 2.15 -12.89
CA MET A 148 4.13 2.39 -11.82
C MET A 148 5.21 3.38 -12.23
N ASP A 149 5.79 3.25 -13.42
CA ASP A 149 6.83 4.18 -13.86
C ASP A 149 6.29 5.60 -14.07
N SER A 150 5.07 5.71 -14.61
CA SER A 150 4.36 6.98 -14.75
C SER A 150 4.10 7.64 -13.39
N LEU A 151 3.58 6.88 -12.40
CA LEU A 151 3.35 7.39 -11.05
C LEU A 151 4.65 7.81 -10.36
N ARG A 152 5.72 7.02 -10.50
CA ARG A 152 7.06 7.35 -9.99
C ARG A 152 7.56 8.66 -10.57
N THR A 153 7.49 8.80 -11.90
CA THR A 153 7.94 10.00 -12.61
C THR A 153 7.15 11.23 -12.17
N HIS A 154 5.83 11.09 -12.03
CA HIS A 154 4.97 12.15 -11.55
C HIS A 154 5.31 12.57 -10.12
N ALA A 155 5.45 11.62 -9.19
CA ALA A 155 5.79 11.91 -7.80
C ALA A 155 7.16 12.63 -7.68
N LEU A 156 8.17 12.20 -8.44
CA LEU A 156 9.47 12.87 -8.48
C LEU A 156 9.38 14.28 -9.10
N GLY A 157 8.53 14.45 -10.11
CA GLY A 157 8.23 15.76 -10.70
C GLY A 157 7.63 16.72 -9.68
N GLU A 158 6.63 16.27 -8.91
CA GLU A 158 6.00 17.08 -7.86
C GLU A 158 6.97 17.44 -6.73
N VAL A 159 7.83 16.50 -6.29
CA VAL A 159 8.91 16.81 -5.33
C VAL A 159 9.78 17.94 -5.86
N ARG A 160 10.20 17.88 -7.13
CA ARG A 160 11.00 18.94 -7.75
C ARG A 160 10.25 20.27 -7.76
N ASN A 161 8.98 20.27 -8.18
CA ASN A 161 8.15 21.47 -8.23
C ASN A 161 8.01 22.14 -6.86
N ILE A 162 7.78 21.36 -5.79
CA ILE A 162 7.70 21.87 -4.42
C ILE A 162 9.04 22.48 -4.00
N HIS A 163 10.15 21.76 -4.20
CA HIS A 163 11.46 22.25 -3.81
C HIS A 163 11.85 23.53 -4.57
N GLU A 164 11.59 23.60 -5.87
CA GLU A 164 11.83 24.80 -6.69
C GLU A 164 10.98 25.98 -6.22
N LYS A 165 9.68 25.76 -5.97
CA LYS A 165 8.75 26.79 -5.47
C LYS A 165 9.23 27.40 -4.16
N HIS A 166 9.80 26.61 -3.26
CA HIS A 166 10.24 27.06 -1.94
C HIS A 166 11.75 27.37 -1.84
N GLY A 167 12.50 27.26 -2.95
CA GLY A 167 13.94 27.49 -2.98
C GLY A 167 14.76 26.49 -2.16
N TRP A 168 14.23 25.27 -1.97
CA TRP A 168 14.92 24.21 -1.22
C TRP A 168 15.87 23.41 -2.12
N PRO A 169 17.02 22.93 -1.59
CA PRO A 169 17.87 22.01 -2.32
C PRO A 169 17.10 20.72 -2.61
N LEU A 170 17.27 20.16 -3.82
CA LEU A 170 16.65 18.87 -4.15
C LEU A 170 17.18 17.76 -3.24
N PRO A 171 16.36 16.75 -2.89
CA PRO A 171 16.82 15.61 -2.13
C PRO A 171 17.97 14.91 -2.87
N PRO A 172 19.05 14.53 -2.17
CA PRO A 172 20.18 13.87 -2.81
C PRO A 172 19.74 12.53 -3.41
N THR A 173 20.06 12.31 -4.69
CA THR A 173 19.82 11.03 -5.39
C THR A 173 20.89 9.98 -5.07
N THR A 174 22.01 10.42 -4.50
CA THR A 174 23.12 9.59 -4.03
C THR A 174 23.55 10.06 -2.64
N LEU A 175 23.91 9.13 -1.76
CA LEU A 175 24.48 9.46 -0.46
C LEU A 175 26.00 9.60 -0.62
N PRO A 176 26.59 10.77 -0.34
CA PRO A 176 28.04 10.92 -0.35
C PRO A 176 28.70 9.87 0.56
N GLY A 177 29.65 9.11 0.02
CA GLY A 177 30.35 8.05 0.75
C GLY A 177 29.68 6.67 0.73
N VAL A 178 28.52 6.52 0.07
CA VAL A 178 27.89 5.22 -0.16
C VAL A 178 28.02 4.88 -1.65
N GLN A 179 28.86 3.90 -1.98
CA GLN A 179 28.95 3.36 -3.33
C GLN A 179 27.71 2.51 -3.64
N ALA A 180 27.24 2.61 -4.89
CA ALA A 180 26.29 1.63 -5.41
C ALA A 180 26.94 0.25 -5.35
N LEU A 181 26.20 -0.75 -4.86
CA LEU A 181 26.58 -2.14 -5.06
C LEU A 181 26.49 -2.40 -6.57
N GLY A 182 27.58 -2.84 -7.19
CA GLY A 182 27.66 -3.05 -8.64
C GLY A 182 26.60 -4.02 -9.15
N ASP A 183 26.15 -3.78 -10.38
CA ASP A 183 25.20 -4.61 -11.13
C ASP A 183 25.66 -6.09 -11.25
#